data_AF-A0A854X421-F1
#
_entry.id   AF-A0A854X421-F1
#
_cell.length_a   1.000
_cell.length_b   1.000
_cell.length_c   1.000
_cell.angle_alpha   90.00
_cell.angle_beta   90.00
_cell.angle_gamma   90.00
#
_symmetry.space_group_name_H-M   'P 1'
#
loop_
_entity.id
_entity.type
_entity.pdbx_description
1 polymer ?
#
loop_
_entity_poly.entity_id
_entity_poly.type
_entity_poly.pdbx_seq_one_letter_code
_entity_poly.pdbx_strand_id
1 'polypeptide(L)'
;MLDTLDVSFYGKRHTDFDLTRIIKAQEQGFDLPVTAYLCGVSIRARAGIGVVFGHQRKDRYGRYEDGHLIRTSDVLKVEREGRFWVMTTMNSRYVLATFQRGNGRSSLRDFLLLSKGQHHVSPRNLQ
;
A
#
# COMPACT_ATOMS: atom_id res chain seq x y z
N MET A 1 -4.45 28.36 -29.87
CA MET A 1 -4.27 26.90 -29.86
C MET A 1 -4.22 26.52 -28.38
N LEU A 2 -5.30 25.95 -27.85
CA LEU A 2 -5.31 25.46 -26.46
C LEU A 2 -4.77 24.05 -26.50
N ASP A 3 -3.61 23.83 -25.86
CA ASP A 3 -3.04 22.50 -25.65
C ASP A 3 -4.01 21.68 -24.80
N THR A 4 -4.80 20.85 -25.47
CA THR A 4 -5.61 19.84 -24.81
C THR A 4 -4.66 18.79 -24.25
N LEU A 5 -4.25 18.96 -22.99
CA LEU A 5 -3.60 17.90 -22.22
C LEU A 5 -4.54 16.71 -22.19
N ASP A 6 -4.24 15.70 -22.99
CA ASP A 6 -4.95 14.43 -22.99
C ASP A 6 -4.58 13.68 -21.70
N VAL A 7 -5.29 14.02 -20.62
CA VAL A 7 -5.18 13.32 -19.34
C VAL A 7 -5.98 12.04 -19.48
N SER A 8 -5.33 11.01 -20.00
CA SER A 8 -5.86 9.65 -19.95
C SER A 8 -5.96 9.23 -18.49
N PHE A 9 -7.16 9.36 -17.89
CA PHE A 9 -7.47 8.77 -16.60
C PHE A 9 -7.42 7.26 -16.75
N TYR A 10 -6.25 6.66 -16.46
CA TYR A 10 -6.13 5.23 -16.17
C TYR A 10 -6.79 4.93 -14.82
N GLY A 11 -8.08 5.23 -14.69
CA GLY A 11 -8.91 4.74 -13.61
C GLY A 11 -8.90 3.23 -13.71
N LYS A 12 -8.00 2.58 -12.97
CA LYS A 12 -7.96 1.13 -12.84
C LYS A 12 -9.30 0.76 -12.23
N ARG A 13 -10.25 0.29 -13.06
CA ARG A 13 -11.47 -0.33 -12.55
C ARG A 13 -11.03 -1.40 -11.56
N HIS A 14 -11.37 -1.20 -10.30
CA HIS A 14 -11.05 -2.17 -9.27
C HIS A 14 -11.74 -3.46 -9.65
N THR A 15 -10.99 -4.56 -9.56
CA THR A 15 -11.57 -5.85 -9.88
C THR A 15 -12.52 -6.24 -8.76
N ASP A 16 -13.57 -7.00 -9.04
CA ASP A 16 -14.45 -7.56 -8.00
C ASP A 16 -13.65 -8.33 -6.95
N PHE A 17 -12.50 -8.88 -7.38
CA PHE A 17 -11.51 -9.49 -6.50
C PHE A 17 -10.92 -8.51 -5.47
N ASP A 18 -10.57 -7.28 -5.87
CA ASP A 18 -10.05 -6.26 -4.95
C ASP A 18 -11.10 -5.88 -3.90
N LEU A 19 -12.34 -5.60 -4.33
CA LEU A 19 -13.44 -5.25 -3.44
C LEU A 19 -13.78 -6.39 -2.47
N THR A 20 -13.87 -7.62 -2.97
CA THR A 20 -14.08 -8.82 -2.14
C THR A 20 -12.97 -8.99 -1.12
N ARG A 21 -11.72 -8.68 -1.48
CA ARG A 21 -10.57 -8.77 -0.57
C ARG A 21 -10.61 -7.70 0.52
N ILE A 22 -11.08 -6.49 0.22
CA ILE A 22 -11.28 -5.44 1.22
C ILE A 22 -12.35 -5.87 2.22
N ILE A 23 -13.51 -6.34 1.76
CA ILE A 23 -14.59 -6.81 2.65
C ILE A 23 -14.07 -7.91 3.59
N LYS A 24 -13.37 -8.91 3.04
CA LYS A 24 -12.77 -9.99 3.85
C LYS A 24 -11.73 -9.48 4.85
N ALA A 25 -11.02 -8.40 4.54
CA ALA A 25 -10.08 -7.78 5.47
C ALA A 25 -10.81 -7.07 6.61
N GLN A 26 -11.88 -6.33 6.28
CA GLN A 26 -12.73 -5.65 7.26
C GLN A 26 -13.41 -6.65 8.20
N GLU A 27 -13.95 -7.74 7.68
CA GLU A 27 -14.61 -8.81 8.45
C GLU A 27 -13.66 -9.53 9.41
N GLN A 28 -12.38 -9.66 9.05
CA GLN A 28 -11.40 -10.34 9.93
C GLN A 28 -11.19 -9.58 11.25
N GLY A 29 -11.23 -8.24 11.20
CA GLY A 29 -10.79 -7.40 12.30
C GLY A 29 -9.27 -7.42 12.53
N PHE A 30 -8.79 -6.42 13.27
CA PHE A 30 -7.38 -6.25 13.64
C PHE A 30 -7.30 -5.68 15.06
N ASP A 31 -6.29 -6.12 15.82
CA ASP A 31 -6.12 -5.71 17.22
C ASP A 31 -5.79 -4.22 17.36
N LEU A 32 -5.08 -3.67 16.37
CA LEU A 32 -4.71 -2.26 16.34
C LEU A 32 -5.48 -1.51 15.24
N PRO A 33 -5.84 -0.23 15.46
CA PRO A 33 -6.61 0.55 14.51
C PRO A 33 -5.97 0.58 13.11
N VAL A 34 -6.76 0.20 12.11
CA VAL A 34 -6.37 0.26 10.70
C VAL A 34 -6.73 1.62 10.13
N THR A 35 -5.74 2.34 9.61
CA THR A 35 -5.92 3.64 8.96
C THR A 35 -6.65 3.51 7.64
N ALA A 36 -6.27 2.52 6.81
CA ALA A 36 -6.94 2.23 5.54
C ALA A 36 -6.57 0.86 4.97
N TYR A 37 -7.34 0.42 3.97
CA TYR A 37 -7.09 -0.78 3.17
C TYR A 37 -6.51 -0.39 1.82
N LEU A 38 -5.47 -1.11 1.37
CA LEU A 38 -4.78 -0.84 0.12
C LEU A 38 -4.90 -2.00 -0.86
N CYS A 39 -5.20 -1.66 -2.11
CA CYS A 39 -5.24 -2.57 -3.25
C CYS A 39 -4.10 -2.30 -4.23
N GLY A 40 -3.70 -3.35 -4.96
CA GLY A 40 -2.65 -3.25 -5.97
C GLY A 40 -1.32 -2.76 -5.40
N VAL A 41 -0.96 -3.23 -4.20
CA VAL A 41 0.18 -2.68 -3.45
C VAL A 41 1.52 -3.12 -4.04
N SER A 42 2.48 -2.19 -4.07
CA SER A 42 3.91 -2.47 -4.18
C SER A 42 4.69 -1.62 -3.17
N ILE A 43 5.90 -2.03 -2.83
CA ILE A 43 6.80 -1.29 -1.92
C ILE A 43 8.01 -0.83 -2.72
N ARG A 44 8.28 0.48 -2.74
CA ARG A 44 9.42 1.07 -3.45
C ARG A 44 10.04 2.17 -2.61
N ALA A 45 11.37 2.19 -2.53
CA ALA A 45 12.11 3.19 -1.76
C ALA A 45 11.55 3.36 -0.33
N ARG A 46 11.32 2.23 0.36
CA ARG A 46 10.68 2.13 1.69
C ARG A 46 9.26 2.69 1.80
N ALA A 47 8.59 3.09 0.73
CA ALA A 47 7.20 3.54 0.76
C ALA A 47 6.26 2.51 0.12
N GLY A 48 5.08 2.34 0.71
CA GLY A 48 3.98 1.61 0.09
C GLY A 48 3.31 2.49 -0.96
N ILE A 49 3.03 1.92 -2.13
CA ILE A 49 2.26 2.54 -3.20
C ILE A 49 1.06 1.64 -3.46
N GLY A 50 -0.14 2.19 -3.44
CA GLY A 50 -1.38 1.42 -3.64
C GLY A 50 -2.61 2.31 -3.69
N VAL A 51 -3.74 1.71 -4.07
CA VAL A 51 -5.03 2.43 -4.09
C VAL A 51 -5.73 2.27 -2.75
N VAL A 52 -6.18 3.39 -2.19
CA VAL A 52 -6.72 3.47 -0.83
C VAL A 52 -8.23 3.27 -0.76
N PHE A 53 -8.68 2.63 0.31
CA PHE A 53 -10.08 2.44 0.67
C PHE A 53 -10.30 2.55 2.18
N GLY A 54 -11.43 3.13 2.58
CA GLY A 54 -11.86 3.25 3.96
C GLY A 54 -10.90 4.07 4.81
N HIS A 55 -10.25 5.09 4.23
CA HIS A 55 -9.28 5.88 4.97
C HIS A 55 -9.95 6.69 6.09
N GLN A 56 -9.48 6.52 7.33
CA GLN A 56 -10.07 7.15 8.52
C GLN A 56 -10.06 8.69 8.44
N ARG A 57 -9.04 9.27 7.80
CA ARG A 57 -8.91 10.71 7.60
C ARG A 57 -9.23 11.04 6.14
N LYS A 58 -10.49 11.32 5.83
CA LYS A 58 -10.83 11.98 4.56
C LYS A 58 -10.51 13.46 4.74
N ASP A 59 -9.44 13.94 4.12
CA ASP A 59 -9.12 15.35 4.21
C ASP A 59 -10.07 16.17 3.31
N ARG A 60 -10.20 17.47 3.58
CA ARG A 60 -11.06 18.39 2.81
C ARG A 60 -10.68 18.52 1.32
N TYR A 61 -9.57 17.92 0.91
CA TYR A 61 -9.05 17.94 -0.45
C TYR A 61 -9.25 16.59 -1.16
N GLY A 62 -9.95 15.64 -0.52
CA GLY A 62 -10.26 14.34 -1.07
C GLY A 62 -9.05 13.44 -1.29
N ARG A 63 -7.86 13.76 -0.77
CA ARG A 63 -6.60 13.04 -1.10
C ARG A 63 -6.62 11.56 -0.71
N TYR A 64 -7.50 11.21 0.23
CA TYR A 64 -7.66 9.85 0.74
C TYR A 64 -9.07 9.28 0.48
N GLU A 65 -9.77 9.84 -0.50
CA GLU A 65 -11.02 9.23 -0.97
C GLU A 65 -10.77 7.86 -1.59
N ASP A 66 -11.80 7.03 -1.51
CA ASP A 66 -11.74 5.66 -1.98
C ASP A 66 -11.44 5.63 -3.48
N GLY A 67 -10.49 4.80 -3.88
CA GLY A 67 -10.04 4.71 -5.27
C GLY A 67 -8.84 5.60 -5.62
N HIS A 68 -8.34 6.42 -4.70
CA HIS A 68 -7.15 7.24 -4.95
C HIS A 68 -5.84 6.48 -4.80
N LEU A 69 -4.91 6.71 -5.74
CA LEU A 69 -3.55 6.20 -5.63
C LEU A 69 -2.80 7.01 -4.56
N ILE A 70 -2.27 6.33 -3.55
CA ILE A 70 -1.47 6.96 -2.50
C ILE A 70 -0.05 6.40 -2.48
N ARG A 71 0.85 7.24 -1.97
CA ARG A 71 2.17 6.86 -1.49
C ARG A 71 2.19 7.06 0.02
N THR A 72 2.52 6.02 0.79
CA THR A 72 2.67 6.15 2.24
C THR A 72 3.96 6.90 2.58
N SER A 73 4.08 7.34 3.83
CA SER A 73 5.40 7.64 4.40
C SER A 73 6.25 6.37 4.53
N ASP A 74 7.48 6.53 5.02
CA ASP A 74 8.40 5.42 5.21
C ASP A 74 7.77 4.30 6.05
N VAL A 75 7.88 3.10 5.48
CA VAL A 75 7.45 1.85 6.09
C VAL A 75 8.49 1.47 7.14
N LEU A 76 8.00 1.35 8.38
CA LEU A 76 8.79 0.92 9.51
C LEU A 76 8.80 -0.60 9.60
N LYS A 77 7.65 -1.22 9.36
CA LYS A 77 7.47 -2.68 9.46
C LYS A 77 6.37 -3.16 8.54
N VAL A 78 6.53 -4.38 8.02
CA VAL A 78 5.45 -5.13 7.39
C VAL A 78 5.38 -6.51 8.02
N GLU A 79 4.19 -6.92 8.46
CA GLU A 79 3.99 -8.19 9.14
C GLU A 79 2.68 -8.85 8.72
N ARG A 80 2.53 -10.13 9.05
CA ARG A 80 1.32 -10.89 8.75
C ARG A 80 0.40 -10.88 9.96
N GLU A 81 -0.85 -10.48 9.75
CA GLU A 81 -1.90 -10.49 10.78
C GLU A 81 -3.13 -11.22 10.24
N GLY A 82 -3.37 -12.41 10.78
CA GLY A 82 -4.31 -13.36 10.20
C GLY A 82 -3.95 -13.67 8.75
N ARG A 83 -4.88 -13.37 7.84
CA ARG A 83 -4.77 -13.67 6.40
C ARG A 83 -4.10 -12.56 5.60
N PHE A 84 -3.92 -11.38 6.18
CA PHE A 84 -3.47 -10.18 5.47
C PHE A 84 -2.08 -9.74 5.91
N TRP A 85 -1.41 -9.00 5.03
CA TRP A 85 -0.21 -8.28 5.39
C TRP A 85 -0.61 -6.89 5.89
N VAL A 86 0.08 -6.42 6.91
CA VAL A 86 -0.15 -5.11 7.52
C VAL A 86 1.16 -4.34 7.49
N MET A 87 1.09 -3.13 6.95
CA MET A 87 2.18 -2.20 6.81
C MET A 87 2.02 -1.08 7.83
N THR A 88 3.02 -0.91 8.67
CA THR A 88 3.07 0.11 9.71
C THR A 88 4.08 1.18 9.33
N THR A 89 3.62 2.42 9.36
CA THR A 89 4.43 3.65 9.24
C THR A 89 4.46 4.35 10.59
N MET A 90 5.07 5.54 10.69
CA MET A 90 5.15 6.29 11.94
C MET A 90 3.77 6.54 12.59
N ASN A 91 2.77 6.93 11.78
CA ASN A 91 1.46 7.40 12.29
C ASN A 91 0.27 6.69 11.65
N SER A 92 0.51 5.64 10.86
CA SER A 92 -0.54 5.00 10.07
C SER A 92 -0.28 3.52 9.86
N ARG A 93 -1.37 2.76 9.78
CA ARG A 93 -1.38 1.30 9.64
C ARG A 93 -2.27 0.94 8.46
N TYR A 94 -1.71 0.25 7.49
CA TYR A 94 -2.36 -0.07 6.23
C TYR A 94 -2.49 -1.58 6.06
N VAL A 95 -3.68 -2.05 5.73
CA VAL A 95 -3.91 -3.47 5.42
C VAL A 95 -3.77 -3.68 3.92
N LEU A 96 -2.96 -4.65 3.50
CA LEU A 96 -2.68 -4.93 2.10
C LEU A 96 -3.65 -6.00 1.61
N ALA A 97 -4.77 -5.55 1.02
CA ALA A 97 -5.83 -6.43 0.52
C ALA A 97 -5.37 -7.22 -0.72
N THR A 98 -4.69 -6.54 -1.65
CA THR A 98 -4.13 -7.12 -2.87
C THR A 98 -2.78 -6.53 -3.24
N PHE A 99 -2.02 -7.25 -4.05
CA PHE A 99 -0.70 -6.83 -4.55
C PHE A 99 -0.79 -6.48 -6.03
N GLN A 100 0.02 -5.50 -6.46
CA GLN A 100 0.17 -5.19 -7.87
C GLN A 100 0.61 -6.44 -8.64
N ARG A 101 -0.07 -6.74 -9.75
CA ARG A 101 0.29 -7.86 -10.63
C ARG A 101 1.72 -7.69 -11.14
N GLY A 102 2.50 -8.76 -11.13
CA GLY A 102 3.90 -8.78 -11.57
C GLY A 102 4.91 -8.41 -10.48
N ASN A 103 4.74 -7.27 -9.79
CA ASN A 103 5.80 -6.72 -8.92
C ASN A 103 5.43 -6.58 -7.43
N GLY A 104 4.15 -6.66 -7.04
CA GLY A 104 3.75 -6.30 -5.69
C GLY A 104 4.29 -7.28 -4.64
N ARG A 105 4.19 -8.58 -4.93
CA ARG A 105 4.71 -9.63 -4.04
C ARG A 105 6.23 -9.70 -3.99
N SER A 106 6.91 -9.49 -5.12
CA SER A 106 8.38 -9.44 -5.12
C SER A 106 8.87 -8.25 -4.29
N SER A 107 8.26 -7.07 -4.47
CA SER A 107 8.62 -5.88 -3.71
C SER A 107 8.44 -6.03 -2.19
N LEU A 108 7.42 -6.78 -1.76
CA LEU A 108 7.27 -7.14 -0.35
C LEU A 108 8.40 -8.05 0.15
N ARG A 109 8.76 -9.07 -0.64
CA ARG A 109 9.87 -9.98 -0.29
C ARG A 109 11.19 -9.24 -0.19
N ASP A 110 11.45 -8.34 -1.13
CA ASP A 110 12.65 -7.51 -1.17
C ASP A 110 12.70 -6.61 0.07
N PHE A 111 11.59 -5.95 0.41
CA PHE A 111 11.49 -5.16 1.63
C PHE A 111 11.78 -6.00 2.89
N LEU A 112 11.19 -7.18 3.02
CA LEU A 112 11.38 -8.06 4.17
C LEU A 112 12.81 -8.61 4.26
N LEU A 113 13.46 -8.89 3.12
CA LEU A 113 14.85 -9.32 3.05
C LEU A 113 15.77 -8.20 3.53
N LEU A 114 15.59 -7.00 2.98
CA LEU A 114 16.37 -5.83 3.34
C LEU A 114 16.16 -5.44 4.80
N SER A 115 14.93 -5.47 5.30
CA SER A 115 14.63 -5.14 6.70
C SER A 115 15.25 -6.12 7.69
N LYS A 116 15.40 -7.40 7.31
CA LYS A 116 16.13 -8.40 8.10
C LYS A 116 17.64 -8.22 8.03
N GLY A 117 18.16 -7.75 6.89
CA GLY A 117 19.57 -7.44 6.68
C GLY A 117 20.03 -6.10 7.23
N GLN A 118 19.11 -5.24 7.73
CA GLN A 118 19.47 -3.93 8.31
C GLN A 118 20.13 -4.01 9.71
N HIS A 119 20.59 -5.19 10.14
CA HIS A 119 21.81 -5.25 10.96
C HIS A 119 23.01 -4.85 10.07
N HIS A 120 23.16 -3.55 9.82
CA HIS A 120 24.31 -2.92 9.15
C HIS A 120 24.55 -3.37 7.68
N VAL A 121 23.79 -2.81 6.74
CA VAL A 121 24.14 -2.91 5.31
C VAL A 121 25.34 -1.98 5.07
N SER A 122 26.54 -2.54 4.97
CA SER A 122 27.74 -1.76 4.62
C SER A 122 27.63 -1.23 3.17
N PRO A 123 28.25 -0.08 2.85
CA PRO A 123 28.09 0.60 1.55
C PRO A 123 28.42 -0.22 0.30
N ARG A 124 29.02 -1.42 0.43
CA ARG A 124 29.41 -2.29 -0.68
C ARG A 124 28.26 -2.94 -1.44
N ASN A 125 27.06 -3.00 -0.85
CA ASN A 125 25.90 -3.68 -1.46
C ASN A 125 24.93 -2.72 -2.19
N LEU A 126 25.36 -1.48 -2.44
CA LEU A 126 24.58 -0.43 -3.11
C LEU A 126 25.12 -0.07 -4.51
N GLN A 127 26.02 -0.86 -5.08
CA GLN A 127 26.54 -0.69 -6.45
C GLN A 127 25.90 -1.68 -7.43
#